data_AF-A0A2P2D1I6-F1
#
_entry.id   AF-A0A2P2D1I6-F1
#
_cell.length_a   1.000
_cell.length_b   1.000
_cell.length_c   1.000
_cell.angle_alpha   90.00
_cell.angle_beta   90.00
_cell.angle_gamma   90.00
#
_symmetry.space_group_name_H-M   'P 1'
#
loop_
_entity.id
_entity.type
_entity.pdbx_description
1 polymer ?
#
loop_
_entity_poly.entity_id
_entity_poly.type
_entity_poly.pdbx_seq_one_letter_code
_entity_poly.pdbx_strand_id
1 'polypeptide(L)'
;MAIHLNPEERNLVLTEMRGLLASINGIVSALAEEDYQKAELAASASGMAMVKKLEDEERTILLKLPIEFKQLGFGTHDQFDKIAEDLRQKKNTKVILRELDKLTQNCVRCHATYKIEF
;
A
#
# COMPACT_ATOMS: atom_id res chain seq x y z
N MET A 1 -8.60 5.42 17.10
CA MET A 1 -10.00 5.03 16.84
C MET A 1 -10.04 3.54 16.52
N ALA A 2 -10.91 2.80 17.19
CA ALA A 2 -11.09 1.37 16.91
C ALA A 2 -12.01 1.18 15.70
N ILE A 3 -11.62 0.27 14.80
CA ILE A 3 -12.45 -0.23 13.70
C ILE A 3 -12.76 -1.69 14.04
N HIS A 4 -14.03 -1.97 14.30
CA HIS A 4 -14.50 -3.31 14.64
C HIS A 4 -14.87 -4.07 13.37
N LEU A 5 -14.12 -5.12 13.09
CA LEU A 5 -14.31 -6.02 11.95
C LEU A 5 -14.47 -7.44 12.47
N ASN A 6 -15.26 -8.27 11.80
CA ASN A 6 -15.30 -9.69 12.14
C ASN A 6 -13.92 -10.37 11.85
N PRO A 7 -13.68 -11.63 12.25
CA PRO A 7 -12.33 -12.22 12.13
C PRO A 7 -11.86 -12.36 10.69
N GLU A 8 -12.78 -12.65 9.76
CA GLU A 8 -12.50 -12.80 8.34
C GLU A 8 -12.13 -11.46 7.71
N GLU A 9 -12.93 -10.43 7.98
CA GLU A 9 -12.71 -9.06 7.52
C GLU A 9 -11.39 -8.49 8.05
N ARG A 10 -11.12 -8.69 9.34
CA ARG A 10 -9.84 -8.32 9.96
C ARG A 10 -8.67 -9.02 9.28
N ASN A 11 -8.81 -10.31 9.01
CA ASN A 11 -7.75 -11.08 8.37
C ASN A 11 -7.49 -10.60 6.94
N LEU A 12 -8.53 -10.20 6.19
CA LEU A 12 -8.38 -9.63 4.85
C LEU A 12 -7.54 -8.35 4.89
N VAL A 13 -7.94 -7.37 5.69
CA VAL A 13 -7.24 -6.08 5.79
C VAL A 13 -5.79 -6.26 6.27
N LEU A 14 -5.55 -7.13 7.26
CA LEU A 14 -4.19 -7.38 7.73
C LEU A 14 -3.34 -8.15 6.72
N THR A 15 -3.95 -8.96 5.86
CA THR A 15 -3.23 -9.66 4.77
C THR A 15 -2.80 -8.68 3.71
N GLU A 16 -3.69 -7.76 3.33
CA GLU A 16 -3.36 -6.65 2.45
C GLU A 16 -2.21 -5.81 3.03
N MET A 17 -2.29 -5.36 4.29
CA MET A 17 -1.23 -4.58 4.93
C MET A 17 0.14 -5.27 4.92
N ARG A 18 0.18 -6.60 5.09
CA ARG A 18 1.43 -7.39 4.97
C ARG A 18 1.94 -7.39 3.52
N GLY A 19 1.04 -7.46 2.54
CA GLY A 19 1.36 -7.31 1.12
C GLY A 19 2.01 -5.96 0.81
N LEU A 20 1.43 -4.86 1.31
CA LEU A 20 1.98 -3.52 1.15
C LEU A 20 3.41 -3.43 1.71
N LEU A 21 3.64 -3.97 2.91
CA LEU A 21 4.97 -4.01 3.52
C LEU A 21 5.96 -4.86 2.71
N ALA A 22 5.52 -6.00 2.17
CA ALA A 22 6.33 -6.84 1.31
C ALA A 22 6.75 -6.11 0.02
N SER A 23 5.84 -5.33 -0.59
CA SER A 23 6.16 -4.47 -1.72
C SER A 23 7.21 -3.41 -1.38
N ILE A 24 7.10 -2.72 -0.24
CA ILE A 24 8.12 -1.75 0.20
C ILE A 24 9.49 -2.43 0.34
N ASN A 25 9.53 -3.59 1.01
CA ASN A 25 10.77 -4.35 1.16
C ASN A 25 11.37 -4.76 -0.21
N GLY A 26 10.52 -5.21 -1.13
CA GLY A 26 10.93 -5.59 -2.48
C GLY A 26 11.51 -4.43 -3.28
N ILE A 27 10.89 -3.24 -3.21
CA ILE A 27 11.40 -2.01 -3.83
C ILE A 27 12.80 -1.68 -3.30
N VAL A 28 12.96 -1.63 -1.97
CA VAL A 28 14.24 -1.28 -1.34
C VAL A 28 15.32 -2.29 -1.68
N SER A 29 15.01 -3.59 -1.59
CA SER A 29 15.96 -4.66 -1.89
C SER A 29 16.41 -4.65 -3.35
N ALA A 30 15.49 -4.40 -4.28
CA ALA A 30 15.83 -4.33 -5.71
C ALA A 30 16.63 -3.07 -6.06
N LEU A 31 16.30 -1.92 -5.45
CA LEU A 31 17.07 -0.69 -5.65
C LEU A 31 18.49 -0.78 -5.10
N ALA A 32 18.72 -1.54 -4.02
CA ALA A 32 20.05 -1.79 -3.49
C ALA A 32 20.97 -2.52 -4.49
N GLU A 33 20.38 -3.31 -5.38
CA GLU A 33 21.07 -4.03 -6.47
C GLU A 33 20.96 -3.32 -7.83
N GLU A 34 20.46 -2.08 -7.85
CA GLU A 34 20.19 -1.29 -9.07
C GLU A 34 19.23 -1.97 -10.07
N ASP A 35 18.42 -2.92 -9.61
CA ASP A 35 17.43 -3.64 -10.43
C ASP A 35 16.09 -2.89 -10.46
N TYR A 36 16.02 -1.86 -11.32
CA TYR A 36 14.83 -1.04 -11.49
C TYR A 36 13.61 -1.81 -11.98
N GLN A 37 13.81 -2.89 -12.75
CA GLN A 37 12.70 -3.69 -13.26
C GLN A 37 12.06 -4.49 -12.14
N LYS A 38 12.87 -5.15 -11.30
CA LYS A 38 12.37 -5.87 -10.12
C LYS A 38 11.75 -4.92 -9.10
N ALA A 39 12.32 -3.74 -8.92
CA ALA A 39 11.75 -2.71 -8.05
C ALA A 39 10.37 -2.26 -8.56
N GLU A 40 10.23 -2.03 -9.87
CA GLU A 40 8.96 -1.65 -10.49
C GLU A 40 7.90 -2.73 -10.30
N LEU A 41 8.24 -4.00 -10.52
CA LEU A 41 7.33 -5.12 -10.29
C LEU A 41 6.88 -5.21 -8.83
N ALA A 42 7.79 -4.97 -7.89
CA ALA A 42 7.45 -4.95 -6.46
C ALA A 42 6.49 -3.81 -6.11
N ALA A 43 6.66 -2.63 -6.70
CA ALA A 43 5.76 -1.50 -6.52
C ALA A 43 4.38 -1.76 -7.16
N SER A 44 4.35 -2.19 -8.42
CA SER A 44 3.13 -2.47 -9.18
C SER A 44 2.25 -3.56 -8.53
N ALA A 45 2.85 -4.50 -7.78
CA ALA A 45 2.11 -5.53 -7.06
C ALA A 45 1.12 -4.98 -6.02
N SER A 46 1.38 -3.78 -5.48
CA SER A 46 0.54 -3.10 -4.48
C SER A 46 -0.14 -1.84 -5.02
N GLY A 47 -0.16 -1.65 -6.36
CA GLY A 47 -0.86 -0.52 -7.00
C GLY A 47 -2.38 -0.66 -7.01
N MET A 48 -3.09 0.26 -7.68
CA MET A 48 -4.57 0.24 -7.77
C MET A 48 -5.12 -1.00 -8.49
N ALA A 49 -4.29 -1.70 -9.26
CA ALA A 49 -4.67 -2.98 -9.86
C ALA A 49 -4.96 -4.06 -8.79
N MET A 50 -4.36 -3.96 -7.60
CA MET A 50 -4.65 -4.84 -6.47
C MET A 50 -6.07 -4.60 -5.94
N VAL A 51 -6.42 -3.33 -5.69
CA VAL A 51 -7.76 -2.93 -5.21
C VAL A 51 -8.86 -3.47 -6.14
N LYS A 52 -8.69 -3.32 -7.45
CA LYS A 52 -9.66 -3.84 -8.44
C LYS A 52 -9.82 -5.35 -8.40
N LYS A 53 -8.78 -6.09 -8.01
CA LYS A 53 -8.84 -7.56 -7.90
C LYS A 53 -9.57 -8.03 -6.64
N LEU A 54 -9.60 -7.19 -5.61
CA LEU A 54 -10.20 -7.49 -4.30
C LEU A 54 -11.57 -6.81 -4.12
N GLU A 55 -12.10 -6.19 -5.17
CA GLU A 55 -13.31 -5.36 -5.10
C GLU A 55 -14.52 -6.15 -4.56
N ASP A 56 -14.66 -7.42 -4.96
CA ASP A 56 -15.76 -8.27 -4.53
C ASP A 56 -15.59 -8.71 -3.06
N GLU A 57 -14.36 -9.04 -2.64
CA GLU A 57 -14.03 -9.45 -1.28
C GLU A 57 -14.11 -8.30 -0.28
N GLU A 58 -13.79 -7.07 -0.71
CA GLU A 58 -13.70 -5.89 0.14
C GLU A 58 -15.01 -5.09 0.22
N ARG A 59 -15.98 -5.36 -0.66
CA ARG A 59 -17.20 -4.56 -0.81
C ARG A 59 -17.95 -4.37 0.51
N THR A 60 -18.07 -5.43 1.31
CA THR A 60 -18.77 -5.40 2.60
C THR A 60 -17.97 -4.67 3.68
N ILE A 61 -16.65 -4.70 3.60
CA ILE A 61 -15.72 -4.05 4.53
C ILE A 61 -15.67 -2.55 4.26
N LEU A 62 -15.61 -2.13 2.99
CA LEU A 62 -15.57 -0.72 2.58
C LEU A 62 -16.76 0.10 3.12
N LEU A 63 -17.90 -0.54 3.38
CA LEU A 63 -19.07 0.08 4.00
C LEU A 63 -18.87 0.37 5.50
N LYS A 64 -18.03 -0.40 6.18
CA LYS A 64 -17.73 -0.27 7.62
C LYS A 64 -16.54 0.65 7.90
N LEU A 65 -15.70 0.90 6.89
CA LEU A 65 -14.49 1.71 7.05
C LEU A 65 -14.80 3.22 7.03
N PRO A 66 -14.16 4.00 7.93
CA PRO A 66 -14.20 5.46 7.89
C PRO A 66 -13.75 6.02 6.54
N ILE A 67 -14.26 7.18 6.15
CA ILE A 67 -13.92 7.81 4.87
C ILE A 67 -12.42 8.10 4.80
N GLU A 68 -11.84 8.64 5.85
CA GLU A 68 -10.43 9.00 5.92
C GLU A 68 -9.53 7.76 5.89
N PHE A 69 -9.99 6.63 6.47
CA PHE A 69 -9.28 5.35 6.35
C PHE A 69 -9.21 4.89 4.89
N LYS A 70 -10.34 4.97 4.17
CA LYS A 70 -10.40 4.61 2.74
C LYS A 70 -9.54 5.53 1.90
N GLN A 71 -9.55 6.84 2.17
CA GLN A 71 -8.68 7.80 1.48
C GLN A 71 -7.20 7.50 1.69
N LEU A 72 -6.79 7.12 2.91
CA LEU A 72 -5.43 6.68 3.18
C LEU A 72 -5.10 5.37 2.45
N GLY A 73 -6.02 4.41 2.42
CA GLY A 73 -5.89 3.15 1.68
C GLY A 73 -5.66 3.40 0.19
N PHE A 74 -6.62 4.02 -0.49
CA PHE A 74 -6.52 4.32 -1.93
C PHE A 74 -5.30 5.19 -2.25
N GLY A 75 -5.04 6.23 -1.45
CA GLY A 75 -3.85 7.07 -1.64
C GLY A 75 -2.53 6.32 -1.47
N THR A 76 -2.50 5.21 -0.71
CA THR A 76 -1.34 4.33 -0.60
C THR A 76 -1.13 3.53 -1.89
N HIS A 77 -2.19 2.95 -2.46
CA HIS A 77 -2.12 2.23 -3.73
C HIS A 77 -1.76 3.15 -4.91
N ASP A 78 -2.35 4.36 -4.99
CA ASP A 78 -1.99 5.37 -6.00
C ASP A 78 -0.50 5.74 -5.90
N GLN A 79 0.02 5.84 -4.67
CA GLN A 79 1.43 6.17 -4.44
C GLN A 79 2.37 5.02 -4.87
N PHE A 80 1.94 3.74 -4.73
CA PHE A 80 2.65 2.61 -5.31
C PHE A 80 2.71 2.68 -6.84
N ASP A 81 1.59 2.99 -7.51
CA ASP A 81 1.56 3.16 -8.98
C ASP A 81 2.50 4.29 -9.42
N LYS A 82 2.51 5.40 -8.66
CA LYS A 82 3.41 6.54 -8.90
C LYS A 82 4.89 6.15 -8.80
N ILE A 83 5.24 5.31 -7.81
CA ILE A 83 6.61 4.79 -7.62
C ILE A 83 6.97 3.82 -8.74
N ALA A 84 6.07 2.91 -9.10
CA ALA A 84 6.26 1.98 -10.21
C ALA A 84 6.56 2.73 -11.52
N GLU A 85 5.83 3.80 -11.82
CA GLU A 85 6.07 4.61 -13.01
C GLU A 85 7.42 5.35 -12.95
N ASP A 86 7.81 5.88 -11.79
CA ASP A 86 9.12 6.53 -11.63
C ASP A 86 10.28 5.53 -11.78
N LEU A 87 10.11 4.30 -11.32
CA LEU A 87 11.05 3.21 -11.49
C LEU A 87 11.16 2.78 -12.96
N ARG A 88 10.02 2.68 -13.66
CA ARG A 88 9.95 2.37 -15.10
C ARG A 88 10.69 3.42 -15.93
N GLN A 89 10.54 4.69 -15.56
CA GLN A 89 11.24 5.82 -16.18
C GLN A 89 12.71 5.96 -15.71
N LYS A 90 13.18 5.07 -14.81
CA LYS A 90 14.52 5.11 -14.20
C LYS A 90 14.86 6.50 -13.65
N LYS A 91 13.91 7.12 -12.96
CA LYS A 91 14.17 8.42 -12.31
C LYS A 91 15.26 8.30 -11.27
N ASN A 92 15.86 9.43 -10.95
CA ASN A 92 16.88 9.55 -9.91
C ASN A 92 16.40 8.92 -8.60
N THR A 93 17.24 8.13 -7.93
CA THR A 93 16.92 7.43 -6.67
C THR A 93 16.42 8.37 -5.58
N LYS A 94 16.88 9.63 -5.52
CA LYS A 94 16.36 10.63 -4.57
C LYS A 94 14.90 11.00 -4.84
N VAL A 95 14.44 10.96 -6.09
CA VAL A 95 13.02 11.14 -6.43
C VAL A 95 12.23 9.95 -5.92
N ILE A 96 12.68 8.73 -6.21
CA ILE A 96 12.03 7.50 -5.75
C ILE A 96 11.96 7.43 -4.21
N LEU A 97 13.04 7.81 -3.51
CA LEU A 97 13.06 7.87 -2.05
C LEU A 97 12.07 8.87 -1.46
N ARG A 98 11.84 10.01 -2.12
CA ARG A 98 10.80 10.97 -1.69
C ARG A 98 9.39 10.42 -1.86
N GLU A 99 9.15 9.68 -2.93
CA GLU A 99 7.86 9.02 -3.12
C GLU A 99 7.65 7.86 -2.12
N LEU A 100 8.71 7.12 -1.77
CA LEU A 100 8.68 6.14 -0.67
C LEU A 100 8.45 6.77 0.70
N ASP A 101 9.04 7.94 0.98
CA ASP A 101 8.76 8.70 2.20
C ASP A 101 7.27 9.07 2.29
N LYS A 102 6.69 9.66 1.24
CA LYS A 102 5.25 9.95 1.18
C LYS A 102 4.39 8.69 1.39
N LEU A 103 4.76 7.58 0.77
CA LEU A 103 4.08 6.30 0.92
C LEU A 103 4.07 5.85 2.39
N THR A 104 5.23 5.81 3.03
CA THR A 104 5.35 5.35 4.42
C THR A 104 4.70 6.30 5.43
N GLN A 105 4.61 7.60 5.12
CA GLN A 105 3.84 8.56 5.92
C GLN A 105 2.35 8.19 5.98
N ASN A 106 1.77 7.61 4.92
CA ASN A 106 0.39 7.11 4.97
C ASN A 106 0.25 5.95 5.96
N CYS A 107 1.21 5.02 5.99
CA CYS A 107 1.24 3.93 6.97
C CYS A 107 1.31 4.47 8.41
N VAL A 108 2.22 5.42 8.66
CA VAL A 108 2.38 6.04 9.99
C VAL A 108 1.09 6.75 10.41
N ARG A 109 0.49 7.56 9.53
CA ARG A 109 -0.75 8.28 9.82
C ARG A 109 -1.92 7.33 10.10
N CYS A 110 -2.05 6.28 9.29
CA CYS A 110 -3.09 5.27 9.48
C CYS A 110 -2.92 4.57 10.82
N HIS A 111 -1.72 4.07 11.14
CA HIS A 111 -1.45 3.32 12.37
C HIS A 111 -1.48 4.19 13.63
N ALA A 112 -1.20 5.49 13.52
CA ALA A 112 -1.37 6.43 14.63
C ALA A 112 -2.85 6.71 14.93
N THR A 113 -3.72 6.61 13.92
CA THR A 113 -5.13 7.01 14.02
C THR A 113 -6.04 5.81 14.27
N TYR A 114 -5.77 4.67 13.65
CA TYR A 114 -6.68 3.53 13.60
C TYR A 114 -6.05 2.27 14.20
N LYS A 115 -6.90 1.48 14.85
CA LYS A 115 -6.59 0.13 15.32
C LYS A 115 -7.70 -0.80 14.89
N ILE A 116 -7.34 -1.93 14.29
CA ILE A 116 -8.31 -2.96 13.89
C ILE A 116 -8.52 -3.91 15.06
N GLU A 117 -9.76 -4.01 15.52
CA GLU A 117 -10.20 -4.84 16.63
C GLU A 117 -11.32 -5.81 16.19
N PHE A 118 -11.55 -6.83 17.01
CA PHE A 118 -12.59 -7.83 16.84
C PHE A 118 -13.47 -7.84 18.09
#